data_AF-A0A519VYH4-F1
#
_entry.id   AF-A0A519VYH4-F1
#
_cell.length_a   1.000
_cell.length_b   1.000
_cell.length_c   1.000
_cell.angle_alpha   90.00
_cell.angle_beta   90.00
_cell.angle_gamma   90.00
#
_symmetry.space_group_name_H-M   'P 1'
#
loop_
_entity.id
_entity.type
_entity.pdbx_description
1 polymer ?
#
loop_
_entity_poly.entity_id
_entity_poly.type
_entity_poly.pdbx_seq_one_letter_code
_entity_poly.pdbx_strand_id
1 'polypeptide(L)' 'EDQIAPELDFRGMMNPKKNEDIVNTKPYYQVFEDRHQFLNNLSIVDLLFNQGPQAKLYL' A
#
# COMPACT_ATOMS: atom_id res chain seq x y z
N GLU A 1 -4.71 25.49 20.72
CA GLU A 1 -4.13 24.73 19.60
C GLU A 1 -3.35 23.58 20.22
N ASP A 2 -3.84 22.36 20.08
CA ASP A 2 -3.19 21.20 20.69
C ASP A 2 -1.88 20.91 19.95
N GLN A 3 -0.74 21.17 20.60
CA GLN A 3 0.56 20.80 20.07
C GLN A 3 0.68 19.29 20.08
N ILE A 4 0.75 18.70 18.89
CA ILE A 4 1.04 17.27 18.73
C ILE A 4 2.49 17.04 19.17
N ALA A 5 2.72 16.04 20.01
CA ALA A 5 4.06 15.68 20.45
C ALA A 5 4.93 15.28 19.23
N PRO A 6 6.21 15.68 19.14
CA PRO A 6 7.05 15.42 17.96
C PRO A 6 7.11 13.94 17.56
N GLU A 7 7.04 13.02 18.53
CA GLU A 7 7.01 11.58 18.31
C GLU A 7 5.72 11.05 17.65
N LEU A 8 4.65 11.84 17.63
CA LEU A 8 3.37 11.53 16.99
C LEU A 8 3.17 12.31 15.68
N ASP A 9 4.22 12.98 15.17
CA ASP A 9 4.19 13.66 13.88
C ASP A 9 4.58 12.71 12.74
N PHE A 10 3.56 12.12 12.11
CA PHE A 10 3.75 11.21 10.98
C PHE A 10 3.73 11.89 9.61
N ARG A 11 3.63 13.23 9.53
CA ARG A 11 3.48 13.97 8.25
C ARG A 11 4.69 13.78 7.33
N GLY A 12 5.87 13.61 7.89
CA GLY A 12 7.11 13.34 7.14
C GLY A 12 7.40 11.86 6.91
N MET A 13 6.57 10.95 7.43
CA MET A 13 6.85 9.51 7.42
C MET A 13 6.67 8.88 6.03
N MET A 14 5.75 9.40 5.21
CA MET A 14 5.49 8.89 3.86
C MET A 14 5.95 9.91 2.82
N ASN A 15 6.92 9.56 1.97
CA ASN A 15 7.41 10.44 0.91
C ASN A 15 7.37 9.74 -0.45
N PRO A 16 6.56 10.22 -1.41
CA PRO A 16 6.42 9.58 -2.73
C PRO A 16 7.70 9.63 -3.59
N LYS A 17 8.70 10.44 -3.20
CA LYS A 17 9.99 10.54 -3.90
C LYS A 17 11.05 9.57 -3.36
N LYS A 18 10.81 8.95 -2.19
CA LYS A 18 11.70 7.92 -1.64
C LYS A 18 11.36 6.59 -2.33
N ASN A 19 12.33 6.04 -3.05
CA ASN A 19 12.19 4.72 -3.70
C ASN A 19 12.35 3.56 -2.70
N GLU A 20 12.72 3.85 -1.46
CA GLU A 20 13.16 2.89 -0.45
C GLU A 20 11.98 2.31 0.34
N ASP A 21 10.85 3.02 0.38
CA ASP A 21 9.60 2.60 1.01
C ASP A 21 8.71 1.82 0.03
N ILE A 22 9.31 0.95 -0.80
CA ILE A 22 8.52 -0.09 -1.45
C ILE A 22 8.03 -0.99 -0.32
N VAL A 23 6.85 -0.67 0.18
CA VAL A 23 6.13 -1.48 1.17
C VAL A 23 6.17 -2.90 0.62
N ASN A 24 6.82 -3.80 1.35
CA ASN A 24 6.96 -5.19 0.93
C ASN A 24 5.62 -5.89 1.17
N THR A 25 4.64 -5.55 0.34
CA THR A 25 3.26 -6.02 0.42
C THR A 25 3.21 -7.47 -0.03
N LYS A 26 2.46 -8.30 0.70
CA LYS A 26 2.22 -9.68 0.30
C LYS A 26 1.55 -9.72 -1.08
N PRO A 27 2.00 -10.58 -2.02
CA PRO A 27 1.30 -10.76 -3.28
C PRO A 27 -0.13 -11.24 -3.06
N TYR A 28 -1.05 -10.72 -3.86
CA TYR A 28 -2.46 -11.09 -3.88
C TYR A 28 -2.85 -11.51 -5.29
N TYR A 29 -3.95 -12.25 -5.42
CA TYR A 29 -4.48 -12.65 -6.73
C TYR A 29 -4.91 -11.42 -7.53
N GLN A 30 -4.31 -11.21 -8.70
CA GLN A 30 -4.70 -10.15 -9.63
C GLN A 30 -5.40 -10.78 -10.83
N VAL A 31 -6.54 -10.21 -11.27
CA VAL A 31 -7.34 -10.75 -12.39
C VAL A 31 -6.60 -10.89 -13.72
N PHE A 32 -5.47 -10.18 -13.90
CA PHE A 32 -4.63 -10.23 -15.10
C PHE A 32 -3.22 -10.76 -14.84
N GLU A 33 -2.98 -11.42 -13.70
CA GLU A 33 -1.68 -11.99 -13.35
C GLU A 33 -1.20 -13.05 -14.34
N ASP A 34 -2.15 -13.75 -14.98
CA ASP A 34 -1.91 -14.76 -16.02
C ASP A 34 -1.27 -14.16 -17.28
N ARG A 35 -1.56 -12.88 -17.58
CA ARG A 35 -1.06 -12.17 -18.77
C ARG A 35 0.14 -11.29 -18.50
N HIS A 36 0.24 -10.71 -17.30
CA HIS A 36 1.24 -9.69 -16.99
C HIS A 36 2.15 -10.04 -15.81
N GLN A 37 2.02 -11.24 -15.24
CA GLN A 37 2.61 -11.59 -13.94
C GLN A 37 2.07 -10.67 -12.83
N PHE A 38 2.47 -10.92 -11.59
CA PHE A 38 2.07 -10.05 -10.48
C PHE A 38 2.75 -8.68 -10.59
N LEU A 39 1.96 -7.61 -10.55
CA LEU A 39 2.44 -6.23 -10.55
C LEU A 39 2.39 -5.66 -9.13
N ASN A 40 3.54 -5.29 -8.58
CA ASN A 40 3.62 -4.62 -7.28
C ASN A 40 3.38 -3.11 -7.42
N ASN A 41 3.24 -2.44 -6.26
CA ASN A 41 3.14 -0.98 -6.18
C ASN A 41 1.99 -0.38 -7.02
N LEU A 42 0.90 -1.16 -7.19
CA LEU A 42 -0.33 -0.68 -7.79
C LEU A 42 -1.12 0.17 -6.79
N SER A 43 -2.10 0.91 -7.30
CA SER A 43 -3.02 1.67 -6.45
C SER A 43 -3.76 0.76 -5.48
N ILE A 44 -4.04 1.25 -4.26
CA ILE A 44 -4.87 0.56 -3.26
C ILE A 44 -6.23 0.10 -3.82
N VAL A 45 -6.74 0.82 -4.82
CA VAL A 45 -7.99 0.49 -5.53
C VAL A 45 -7.90 -0.86 -6.23
N ASP A 46 -6.73 -1.23 -6.75
CA ASP A 46 -6.51 -2.54 -7.38
C ASP A 46 -6.67 -3.68 -6.36
N LEU A 47 -6.03 -3.57 -5.19
CA LEU A 47 -6.19 -4.54 -4.11
C LEU A 47 -7.66 -4.67 -3.67
N LEU A 48 -8.35 -3.54 -3.50
CA LEU A 48 -9.76 -3.54 -3.06
C LEU A 48 -10.68 -4.25 -4.05
N PHE A 49 -10.50 -4.05 -5.35
CA PHE A 49 -11.34 -4.70 -6.35
C PHE A 49 -10.97 -6.16 -6.60
N ASN A 50 -9.70 -6.54 -6.41
CA ASN A 50 -9.28 -7.94 -6.53
C ASN A 50 -9.62 -8.78 -5.27
N GLN A 51 -9.50 -8.23 -4.06
CA GLN A 51 -9.66 -8.98 -2.80
C GLN A 51 -10.95 -8.65 -2.04
N GLY A 52 -11.64 -7.56 -2.36
CA GLY A 52 -12.86 -7.14 -1.68
C GLY A 52 -12.65 -7.01 -0.16
N PRO A 53 -13.52 -7.60 0.68
CA PRO A 53 -13.35 -7.57 2.14
C PRO A 53 -12.03 -8.19 2.64
N GLN A 54 -11.43 -9.11 1.88
CA GLN A 54 -10.16 -9.76 2.24
C GLN A 54 -8.95 -8.83 2.07
N ALA A 55 -9.10 -7.66 1.45
CA ALA A 55 -8.05 -6.65 1.34
C ALA A 55 -7.45 -6.26 2.70
N LYS A 56 -8.24 -6.35 3.78
CA LYS A 56 -7.79 -6.11 5.16
C LYS A 56 -6.61 -7.01 5.58
N LEU A 57 -6.45 -8.19 4.98
CA LEU A 57 -5.34 -9.10 5.30
C LEU A 57 -3.99 -8.65 4.73
N TYR A 58 -4.00 -7.62 3.87
CA TYR A 58 -2.83 -7.10 3.16
C TYR A 58 -2.45 -5.67 3.59
N LEU A 59 -3.26 -5.02 4.42
CA LEU A 59 -3.05 -3.67 4.96
C LEU A 59 -2.43 -3.67 6.35
#